data_AF-A0A8S3RPD6-F1
#
_entry.id   AF-A0A8S3RPD6-F1
#
_cell.length_a   1.000
_cell.length_b   1.000
_cell.length_c   1.000
_cell.angle_alpha   90.00
_cell.angle_beta   90.00
_cell.angle_gamma   90.00
#
_symmetry.space_group_name_H-M   'P 1'
#
loop_
_entity.id
_entity.type
_entity.pdbx_description
1 polymer ?
#
loop_
_entity_poly.entity_id
_entity_poly.type
_entity_poly.pdbx_seq_one_letter_code
_entity_poly.pdbx_strand_id
1 'polypeptide(L)'
;MTMLFSTLKMCTWNVGGLFSGDIDKTQDKTFIDSISKYDLAFLVETHVGYNSNIKNVGPFNYYPVCKKLDCRGKDLCEFCISHQLRILNGRTLGDLNSNYTCYTPNGASDVNYSIVSESALDYILYFRVAEFVPTLSDCHCKIEWEMSAQFSANLRDDCVDHDLHTMPSRYMWSENSATVFQEALTSPSVIAKISDFMLKGHFTSKIDINEASVKLTNIFIEAAEQSLKKTLNIRKRNTKISLTLICTQ
;
A
#
# COMPACT_ATOMS: atom_id res chain seq x y z
N MET A 1 19.59 9.07 -25.14
CA MET A 1 18.35 8.86 -24.36
C MET A 1 17.97 10.21 -23.78
N THR A 2 16.86 10.80 -24.22
CA THR A 2 16.44 12.12 -23.73
C THR A 2 15.78 11.92 -22.37
N MET A 3 16.46 12.34 -21.30
CA MET A 3 15.90 12.34 -19.96
C MET A 3 14.98 13.54 -19.82
N LEU A 4 13.70 13.28 -19.54
CA LEU A 4 12.76 14.35 -19.19
C LEU A 4 12.81 14.50 -17.68
N PHE A 5 13.34 15.65 -17.24
CA PHE A 5 13.16 16.10 -15.86
C PHE A 5 11.74 16.62 -15.72
N SER A 6 11.02 16.09 -14.75
CA SER A 6 9.74 16.66 -14.36
C SER A 6 9.53 16.47 -12.87
N THR A 7 8.58 17.22 -12.34
CA THR A 7 8.22 17.16 -10.94
C THR A 7 7.01 16.27 -10.79
N LEU A 8 7.04 15.40 -9.79
CA LEU A 8 5.88 14.63 -9.36
C LEU A 8 5.28 15.31 -8.12
N LYS A 9 4.00 15.67 -8.22
CA LYS A 9 3.23 16.30 -7.15
C LYS A 9 2.41 15.25 -6.42
N MET A 10 2.57 15.19 -5.10
CA MET A 10 1.95 14.17 -4.26
C MET A 10 1.24 14.81 -3.08
N CYS A 11 0.14 14.23 -2.63
CA CYS A 11 -0.49 14.60 -1.36
C CYS A 11 -1.01 13.40 -0.60
N THR A 12 -1.02 13.48 0.73
CA THR A 12 -1.85 12.60 1.55
C THR A 12 -2.84 13.40 2.40
N TRP A 13 -4.06 12.89 2.51
CA TRP A 13 -5.12 13.57 3.24
C TRP A 13 -6.04 12.59 3.95
N ASN A 14 -6.10 12.66 5.29
CA ASN A 14 -7.21 12.05 6.02
C ASN A 14 -8.47 12.90 5.81
N VAL A 15 -9.43 12.34 5.09
CA VAL A 15 -10.63 13.08 4.66
C VAL A 15 -11.77 13.00 5.66
N GLY A 16 -11.69 12.22 6.74
CA GLY A 16 -12.69 12.20 7.81
C GLY A 16 -14.12 11.95 7.29
N GLY A 17 -14.37 10.75 6.77
CA GLY A 17 -15.61 10.33 6.12
C GLY A 17 -15.70 10.73 4.65
N LEU A 18 -15.36 9.82 3.73
CA LEU A 18 -15.60 9.96 2.29
C LEU A 18 -17.12 10.00 2.01
N PHE A 19 -17.87 9.25 2.82
CA PHE A 19 -19.33 9.24 2.86
C PHE A 19 -19.78 9.54 4.29
N SER A 20 -20.64 10.53 4.48
CA SER A 20 -21.20 10.87 5.80
C SER A 20 -22.64 11.33 5.65
N GLY A 21 -23.59 10.48 6.05
CA GLY A 21 -25.02 10.71 5.82
C GLY A 21 -25.31 10.79 4.31
N ASP A 22 -25.91 11.90 3.88
CA ASP A 22 -26.20 12.18 2.47
C ASP A 22 -25.03 12.83 1.70
N ILE A 23 -23.89 13.03 2.36
CA ILE A 23 -22.71 13.67 1.75
C ILE A 23 -21.82 12.60 1.13
N ASP A 24 -21.61 12.69 -0.18
CA ASP A 24 -20.61 11.94 -0.93
C ASP A 24 -19.52 12.90 -1.42
N LYS A 25 -18.36 12.91 -0.74
CA LYS A 25 -17.23 13.76 -1.11
C LYS A 25 -16.67 13.42 -2.49
N THR A 26 -16.93 12.22 -3.01
CA THR A 26 -16.49 11.83 -4.37
C THR A 26 -17.26 12.56 -5.47
N GLN A 27 -18.42 13.15 -5.14
CA GLN A 27 -19.21 14.01 -6.03
C GLN A 27 -18.99 15.51 -5.75
N ASP A 28 -18.28 15.86 -4.69
CA ASP A 28 -17.97 17.26 -4.37
C ASP A 28 -16.89 17.79 -5.33
N LYS A 29 -17.26 18.77 -6.14
CA LYS A 29 -16.36 19.39 -7.11
C LYS A 29 -15.15 20.05 -6.46
N THR A 30 -15.32 20.73 -5.33
CA THR A 30 -14.23 21.39 -4.60
C THR A 30 -13.23 20.36 -4.10
N PHE A 31 -13.72 19.23 -3.60
CA PHE A 31 -12.88 18.10 -3.20
C PHE A 31 -12.09 17.53 -4.38
N ILE A 32 -12.76 17.24 -5.49
CA ILE A 32 -12.14 16.69 -6.70
C ILE A 32 -11.12 17.66 -7.31
N ASP A 33 -11.45 18.96 -7.38
CA ASP A 33 -10.54 20.00 -7.86
C ASP A 33 -9.31 20.13 -6.93
N SER A 34 -9.50 19.95 -5.61
CA SER A 34 -8.42 19.99 -4.62
C SER A 34 -7.40 18.87 -4.79
N ILE A 35 -7.82 17.67 -5.23
CA ILE A 35 -6.95 16.49 -5.40
C ILE A 35 -6.49 16.27 -6.85
N SER A 36 -7.20 16.79 -7.85
CA SER A 36 -6.85 16.60 -9.27
C SER A 36 -5.60 17.35 -9.71
N LYS A 37 -5.12 18.29 -8.88
CA LYS A 37 -3.86 19.02 -9.10
C LYS A 37 -2.60 18.22 -8.79
N TYR A 38 -2.72 16.99 -8.27
CA TYR A 38 -1.58 16.13 -7.95
C TYR A 38 -1.50 14.95 -8.90
N ASP A 39 -0.28 14.49 -9.15
CA ASP A 39 -0.01 13.28 -9.94
C ASP A 39 -0.30 12.01 -9.14
N LEU A 40 -0.18 12.07 -7.81
CA LEU A 40 -0.54 11.00 -6.88
C LEU A 40 -1.24 11.57 -5.66
N ALA A 41 -2.43 11.07 -5.36
CA ALA A 41 -3.19 11.47 -4.18
C ALA A 41 -3.43 10.25 -3.28
N PHE A 42 -3.01 10.31 -2.03
CA PHE A 42 -3.27 9.29 -1.02
C PHE A 42 -4.41 9.84 -0.15
N LEU A 43 -5.54 9.17 -0.13
CA LEU A 43 -6.59 9.52 0.81
C LEU A 43 -6.48 8.56 1.99
N VAL A 44 -6.78 9.01 3.19
CA VAL A 44 -6.84 8.18 4.38
C VAL A 44 -8.24 8.32 4.94
N GLU A 45 -8.80 7.23 5.40
CA GLU A 45 -10.16 7.22 5.94
C GLU A 45 -10.25 6.33 7.18
N THR A 46 -10.68 6.93 8.28
CA THR A 46 -10.87 6.26 9.58
C THR A 46 -12.26 5.65 9.73
N HIS A 47 -13.21 5.98 8.85
CA HIS A 47 -14.62 5.61 8.96
C HIS A 47 -15.20 4.90 7.72
N VAL A 48 -14.38 4.19 6.95
CA VAL A 48 -14.90 3.28 5.91
C VAL A 48 -15.53 2.07 6.60
N GLY A 49 -16.87 2.04 6.66
CA GLY A 49 -17.60 0.87 7.16
C GLY A 49 -17.21 -0.40 6.40
N TYR A 50 -17.08 -1.53 7.11
CA TYR A 50 -16.53 -2.82 6.64
C TYR A 50 -17.10 -3.36 5.30
N ASN A 51 -18.23 -2.83 4.83
CA ASN A 51 -18.93 -3.25 3.61
C ASN A 51 -19.16 -2.14 2.58
N SER A 52 -18.49 -0.99 2.71
CA SER A 52 -18.67 0.09 1.74
C SER A 52 -18.04 -0.29 0.39
N ASN A 53 -18.87 -0.30 -0.64
CA ASN A 53 -18.53 -0.78 -1.97
C ASN A 53 -17.81 0.32 -2.78
N ILE A 54 -16.67 0.79 -2.26
CA ILE A 54 -15.87 1.83 -2.90
C ILE A 54 -15.10 1.19 -4.06
N LYS A 55 -15.72 1.10 -5.23
CA LYS A 55 -15.05 0.54 -6.41
C LYS A 55 -14.25 1.59 -7.17
N ASN A 56 -14.67 2.86 -7.13
CA ASN A 56 -14.00 3.98 -7.80
C ASN A 56 -14.25 5.28 -7.01
N VAL A 57 -13.24 6.14 -6.93
CA VAL A 57 -13.36 7.53 -6.47
C VAL A 57 -12.98 8.40 -7.66
N GLY A 58 -13.96 8.98 -8.36
CA GLY A 58 -13.70 9.75 -9.58
C GLY A 58 -12.83 9.00 -10.61
N PRO A 59 -11.73 9.60 -11.13
CA PRO A 59 -10.84 8.96 -12.10
C PRO A 59 -9.84 7.97 -11.49
N PHE A 60 -9.88 7.72 -10.18
CA PHE A 60 -8.80 7.05 -9.48
C PHE A 60 -9.11 5.62 -9.02
N ASN A 61 -8.05 4.80 -8.88
CA ASN A 61 -8.12 3.44 -8.35
C ASN A 61 -8.22 3.43 -6.81
N TYR A 62 -8.76 2.34 -6.24
CA TYR A 62 -8.92 2.17 -4.79
C TYR A 62 -8.16 0.94 -4.29
N TYR A 63 -7.44 1.09 -3.16
CA TYR A 63 -6.66 0.02 -2.54
C TYR A 63 -6.89 -0.01 -1.03
N PRO A 64 -7.74 -0.91 -0.50
CA PRO A 64 -7.98 -0.99 0.94
C PRO A 64 -6.72 -1.45 1.66
N VAL A 65 -6.30 -0.67 2.66
CA VAL A 65 -5.35 -1.10 3.69
C VAL A 65 -6.15 -1.18 4.99
N CYS A 66 -5.86 -2.14 5.86
CA CYS A 66 -6.46 -2.23 7.19
C CYS A 66 -5.34 -2.42 8.21
N LYS A 67 -5.27 -1.54 9.22
CA LYS A 67 -4.39 -1.70 10.38
C LYS A 67 -5.10 -1.22 11.65
N LYS A 68 -4.84 -1.92 12.75
CA LYS A 68 -5.19 -1.51 14.12
C LYS A 68 -4.37 -0.28 14.52
N LEU A 69 -5.02 0.67 15.19
CA LEU A 69 -4.36 1.78 15.88
C LEU A 69 -3.38 1.26 16.94
N ASP A 70 -2.25 1.93 17.08
CA ASP A 70 -1.15 1.49 17.93
C ASP A 70 -0.50 2.66 18.67
N CYS A 71 -0.09 2.44 19.91
CA CYS A 71 0.49 3.44 20.83
C CYS A 71 2.02 3.62 20.65
N ARG A 72 2.55 3.23 19.50
CA ARG A 72 3.99 3.00 19.27
C ARG A 72 4.68 4.14 18.50
N GLY A 73 4.47 5.38 18.91
CA GLY A 73 5.17 6.54 18.33
C GLY A 73 6.70 6.39 18.41
N LYS A 74 7.22 5.73 19.46
CA LYS A 74 8.64 5.41 19.59
C LYS A 74 9.12 4.40 18.54
N ASP A 75 8.33 3.36 18.26
CA ASP A 75 8.68 2.36 17.25
C ASP A 75 8.74 2.97 15.85
N LEU A 76 7.94 3.99 15.55
CA LEU A 76 8.04 4.69 14.27
C LEU A 76 9.41 5.34 14.11
N CYS A 77 9.91 5.99 15.16
CA CYS A 77 11.25 6.57 15.17
C CYS A 77 12.33 5.48 15.05
N GLU A 78 12.24 4.41 15.83
CA GLU A 78 13.19 3.29 15.77
C GLU A 78 13.17 2.59 14.40
N PHE A 79 11.99 2.43 13.79
CA PHE A 79 11.82 1.93 12.43
C PHE A 79 12.51 2.83 11.41
N CYS A 80 12.30 4.16 11.50
CA CYS A 80 12.94 5.09 10.59
C CYS A 80 14.47 5.07 10.73
N ILE A 81 14.98 5.03 11.96
CA ILE A 81 16.43 4.98 12.22
C ILE A 81 17.01 3.69 11.64
N SER A 82 16.41 2.53 11.95
CA SER A 82 16.91 1.22 11.52
C SER A 82 16.87 1.01 10.00
N HIS A 83 15.95 1.67 9.29
CA HIS A 83 15.77 1.52 7.85
C HIS A 83 16.28 2.72 7.04
N GLN A 84 17.05 3.62 7.65
CA GLN A 84 17.58 4.83 7.00
C GLN A 84 16.46 5.64 6.32
N LEU A 85 15.35 5.81 7.02
CA LEU A 85 14.24 6.65 6.58
C LEU A 85 14.31 8.03 7.25
N ARG A 86 13.63 9.00 6.65
CA ARG A 86 13.60 10.39 7.08
C ARG A 86 12.15 10.88 7.06
N ILE A 87 11.69 11.43 8.17
CA ILE A 87 10.41 12.14 8.26
C ILE A 87 10.60 13.53 7.63
N LEU A 88 9.70 13.93 6.72
CA LEU A 88 9.81 15.21 6.00
C LEU A 88 9.32 16.41 6.82
N ASN A 89 8.34 16.21 7.70
CA ASN A 89 7.77 17.24 8.58
C ASN A 89 8.89 17.97 9.33
N GLY A 90 8.90 19.30 9.28
CA GLY A 90 9.92 20.13 9.92
C GLY A 90 11.33 20.09 9.29
N ARG A 91 11.55 19.34 8.21
CA ARG A 91 12.91 19.12 7.63
C ARG A 91 13.13 19.71 6.25
N THR A 92 12.08 20.22 5.63
CA THR A 92 12.07 20.57 4.21
C THR A 92 11.57 21.98 4.00
N LEU A 93 11.93 22.56 2.86
CA LEU A 93 11.35 23.84 2.43
C LEU A 93 9.83 23.69 2.34
N GLY A 94 9.12 24.62 2.97
CA GLY A 94 7.65 24.62 3.06
C GLY A 94 7.08 24.28 4.43
N ASP A 95 7.88 23.68 5.32
CA ASP A 95 7.43 23.29 6.66
C ASP A 95 8.49 23.54 7.74
N LEU A 96 9.39 24.51 7.54
CA LEU A 96 10.44 24.83 8.52
C LEU A 96 9.90 25.29 9.88
N ASN A 97 8.66 25.79 9.91
CA ASN A 97 7.98 26.19 11.14
C ASN A 97 7.21 25.04 11.82
N SER A 98 7.25 23.84 11.25
CA SER A 98 6.57 22.63 11.74
C SER A 98 5.09 22.86 12.04
N ASN A 99 4.29 23.01 11.00
CA ASN A 99 2.85 23.18 11.16
C ASN A 99 2.20 21.88 11.67
N TYR A 100 1.22 21.99 12.56
CA TYR A 100 0.49 20.82 13.05
C TYR A 100 -0.36 20.20 11.95
N THR A 101 -0.37 18.88 11.90
CA THR A 101 -1.15 18.12 10.91
C THR A 101 -2.55 17.73 11.37
N CYS A 102 -2.89 17.98 12.64
CA CYS A 102 -4.21 17.72 13.21
C CYS A 102 -4.61 18.80 14.22
N TYR A 103 -5.87 19.23 14.17
CA TYR A 103 -6.46 20.21 15.05
C TYR A 103 -7.77 19.67 15.63
N THR A 104 -7.80 19.48 16.94
CA THR A 104 -8.96 19.02 17.69
C THR A 104 -9.41 20.09 18.69
N PRO A 105 -10.62 19.99 19.27
CA PRO A 105 -11.02 20.87 20.37
C PRO A 105 -10.07 20.82 21.60
N ASN A 106 -9.30 19.73 21.74
CA ASN A 106 -8.36 19.52 22.84
C ASN A 106 -6.93 19.99 22.52
N GLY A 107 -6.70 20.58 21.35
CA GLY A 107 -5.39 21.08 20.92
C GLY A 107 -4.97 20.54 19.56
N ALA A 108 -3.71 20.81 19.21
CA ALA A 108 -3.13 20.46 17.92
C ALA A 108 -1.99 19.44 18.07
N SER A 109 -1.79 18.60 17.07
CA SER A 109 -0.80 17.52 17.10
C SER A 109 -0.28 17.14 15.72
N ASP A 110 0.87 16.46 15.70
CA ASP A 110 1.43 15.82 14.51
C ASP A 110 1.13 14.34 14.49
N VAL A 111 0.27 13.95 13.56
CA VAL A 111 -0.20 12.56 13.40
C VAL A 111 -0.10 12.09 11.95
N ASN A 112 0.05 13.00 10.99
CA ASN A 112 0.28 12.68 9.59
C ASN A 112 1.73 12.98 9.21
N TYR A 113 2.45 11.95 8.76
CA TYR A 113 3.87 12.04 8.42
C TYR A 113 4.09 11.65 6.96
N SER A 114 4.99 12.34 6.27
CA SER A 114 5.59 11.84 5.04
C SER A 114 6.98 11.30 5.35
N ILE A 115 7.25 10.07 4.93
CA ILE A 115 8.49 9.34 5.24
C ILE A 115 9.11 8.89 3.92
N VAL A 116 10.38 9.20 3.74
CA VAL A 116 11.16 8.85 2.56
C VAL A 116 12.43 8.09 2.95
N SER A 117 13.02 7.35 2.02
CA SER A 117 14.39 6.86 2.24
C SER A 117 15.37 8.03 2.28
N GLU A 118 16.47 7.86 3.03
CA GLU A 118 17.55 8.84 3.07
C GLU A 118 18.05 9.19 1.67
N SER A 119 18.20 8.20 0.79
CA SER A 119 18.58 8.41 -0.62
C SER A 119 17.55 9.17 -1.44
N ALA A 120 16.27 9.14 -1.06
CA ALA A 120 15.21 9.85 -1.75
C ALA A 120 15.08 11.31 -1.31
N LEU A 121 15.66 11.67 -0.16
CA LEU A 121 15.53 13.00 0.43
C LEU A 121 16.04 14.11 -0.49
N ASP A 122 17.16 13.87 -1.19
CA ASP A 122 17.76 14.83 -2.14
C ASP A 122 16.87 15.14 -3.35
N TYR A 123 15.87 14.30 -3.61
CA TYR A 123 14.89 14.51 -4.68
C TYR A 123 13.65 15.23 -4.19
N ILE A 124 13.48 15.44 -2.89
CA ILE A 124 12.34 16.18 -2.34
C ILE A 124 12.60 17.68 -2.53
N LEU A 125 11.78 18.30 -3.37
CA LEU A 125 11.88 19.73 -3.68
C LEU A 125 11.19 20.57 -2.62
N TYR A 126 10.07 20.08 -2.11
CA TYR A 126 9.19 20.82 -1.22
C TYR A 126 8.29 19.87 -0.43
N PHE A 127 7.97 20.22 0.81
CA PHE A 127 6.88 19.61 1.58
C PHE A 127 6.22 20.66 2.46
N ARG A 128 4.89 20.59 2.57
CA ARG A 128 4.13 21.40 3.52
C ARG A 128 2.93 20.69 4.09
N VAL A 129 2.48 21.21 5.21
CA VAL A 129 1.12 21.03 5.71
C VAL A 129 0.25 22.14 5.11
N ALA A 130 -0.81 21.77 4.41
CA ALA A 130 -1.78 22.72 3.88
C ALA A 130 -2.68 23.25 5.01
N GLU A 131 -3.35 24.37 4.75
CA GLU A 131 -4.34 24.91 5.69
C GLU A 131 -5.45 23.90 5.98
N PHE A 132 -5.93 23.90 7.23
CA PHE A 132 -7.06 23.06 7.62
C PHE A 132 -8.33 23.50 6.90
N VAL A 133 -9.03 22.55 6.28
CA VAL A 133 -10.29 22.79 5.57
C VAL A 133 -11.41 21.99 6.26
N PRO A 134 -12.17 22.61 7.19
CA PRO A 134 -13.16 21.90 8.02
C PRO A 134 -14.30 21.25 7.23
N THR A 135 -14.52 21.69 5.99
CA THR A 135 -15.56 21.12 5.12
C THR A 135 -15.13 19.82 4.46
N LEU A 136 -13.82 19.54 4.39
CA LEU A 136 -13.25 18.42 3.63
C LEU A 136 -12.50 17.41 4.50
N SER A 137 -12.24 17.75 5.77
CA SER A 137 -11.67 16.87 6.78
C SER A 137 -12.24 17.19 8.16
N ASP A 138 -12.28 16.20 9.03
CA ASP A 138 -12.80 16.29 10.40
C ASP A 138 -11.87 17.08 11.32
N CYS A 139 -10.58 16.75 11.30
CA CYS A 139 -9.55 17.37 12.14
C CYS A 139 -8.16 17.38 11.49
N HIS A 140 -8.01 16.80 10.29
CA HIS A 140 -6.69 16.61 9.69
C HIS A 140 -6.40 17.59 8.56
N CYS A 141 -5.18 18.12 8.58
CA CYS A 141 -4.64 18.86 7.44
C CYS A 141 -4.15 17.89 6.37
N LYS A 142 -4.29 18.31 5.11
CA LYS A 142 -3.61 17.67 4.00
C LYS A 142 -2.12 17.97 4.09
N ILE A 143 -1.28 16.97 3.85
CA ILE A 143 0.16 17.20 3.63
C ILE A 143 0.49 16.94 2.17
N GLU A 144 1.37 17.75 1.60
CA GLU A 144 1.72 17.69 0.19
C GLU A 144 3.22 17.86 -0.01
N TRP A 145 3.75 17.18 -1.02
CA TRP A 145 5.16 17.26 -1.37
C TRP A 145 5.36 17.17 -2.87
N GLU A 146 6.48 17.74 -3.31
CA GLU A 146 6.94 17.68 -4.68
C GLU A 146 8.29 16.97 -4.71
N MET A 147 8.46 16.05 -5.66
CA MET A 147 9.72 15.34 -5.86
C MET A 147 10.20 15.49 -7.31
N SER A 148 11.51 15.66 -7.49
CA SER A 148 12.15 15.58 -8.79
C SER A 148 12.16 14.13 -9.25
N ALA A 149 11.62 13.89 -10.45
CA ALA A 149 11.59 12.58 -11.06
C ALA A 149 12.21 12.63 -12.47
N GLN A 150 13.02 11.63 -12.77
CA GLN A 150 13.56 11.41 -14.11
C GLN A 150 12.74 10.31 -14.77
N PHE A 151 11.98 10.68 -15.81
CA PHE A 151 11.22 9.71 -16.57
C PHE A 151 11.96 9.33 -17.83
N SER A 152 12.03 8.02 -18.07
CA SER A 152 12.50 7.49 -19.34
C SER A 152 11.38 7.60 -20.36
N ALA A 153 11.49 8.54 -21.30
CA ALA A 153 10.54 8.71 -22.39
C ALA A 153 10.52 7.53 -23.39
N ASN A 154 11.50 6.62 -23.29
CA ASN A 154 11.53 5.39 -24.06
C ASN A 154 10.66 4.33 -23.37
N LEU A 155 9.35 4.37 -23.62
CA LEU A 155 8.54 3.14 -23.64
C LEU A 155 8.94 2.33 -24.89
N ARG A 156 10.20 1.88 -24.97
CA ARG A 156 10.59 0.88 -25.96
C ARG A 156 10.37 -0.48 -25.33
N ASP A 157 9.87 -1.42 -26.13
CA ASP A 157 9.64 -2.85 -25.87
C ASP A 157 10.81 -3.61 -25.21
N ASP A 158 11.95 -2.96 -24.99
CA ASP A 158 13.06 -3.46 -24.20
C ASP A 158 12.79 -3.27 -22.69
N CYS A 159 11.61 -3.69 -22.21
CA CYS A 159 11.56 -4.14 -20.83
C CYS A 159 12.58 -5.27 -20.76
N VAL A 160 13.78 -4.97 -20.24
CA VAL A 160 14.57 -5.97 -19.58
C VAL A 160 13.58 -6.62 -18.65
N ASP A 161 13.20 -7.86 -18.97
CA ASP A 161 12.43 -8.72 -18.10
C ASP A 161 13.36 -8.92 -16.90
N HIS A 162 13.40 -7.93 -16.02
CA HIS A 162 13.55 -8.24 -14.62
C HIS A 162 12.45 -9.25 -14.43
N ASP A 163 12.83 -10.52 -14.24
CA ASP A 163 11.96 -11.61 -13.85
C ASP A 163 11.22 -11.15 -12.59
N LEU A 164 10.22 -10.30 -12.78
CA LEU A 164 9.32 -9.84 -11.78
C LEU A 164 8.60 -11.11 -11.47
N HIS A 165 9.02 -11.75 -10.37
CA HIS A 165 8.50 -13.04 -9.97
C HIS A 165 7.01 -13.04 -10.21
N THR A 166 6.58 -13.88 -11.15
CA THR A 166 5.16 -13.95 -11.51
C THR A 166 4.42 -14.16 -10.21
N MET A 167 3.54 -13.21 -9.87
CA MET A 167 2.81 -13.28 -8.62
C MET A 167 2.18 -14.67 -8.54
N PRO A 168 2.41 -15.43 -7.46
CA PRO A 168 1.95 -16.81 -7.39
C PRO A 168 0.44 -16.87 -7.64
N SER A 169 0.01 -17.98 -8.23
CA SER A 169 -1.41 -18.22 -8.51
C SER A 169 -2.23 -18.00 -7.24
N ARG A 170 -3.32 -17.23 -7.35
CA ARG A 170 -4.26 -17.05 -6.25
C ARG A 170 -5.32 -18.15 -6.33
N TYR A 171 -5.50 -18.86 -5.24
CA TYR A 171 -6.50 -19.92 -5.13
C TYR A 171 -7.72 -19.39 -4.38
N MET A 172 -8.91 -19.78 -4.84
CA MET A 172 -10.16 -19.39 -4.21
C MET A 172 -10.65 -20.51 -3.29
N TRP A 173 -10.91 -20.17 -2.02
CA TRP A 173 -11.58 -21.07 -1.08
C TRP A 173 -13.10 -20.93 -1.22
N SER A 174 -13.78 -22.04 -1.48
CA SER A 174 -15.24 -22.19 -1.46
C SER A 174 -15.67 -23.11 -0.32
N GLU A 175 -16.97 -23.31 -0.14
CA GLU A 175 -17.53 -24.16 0.93
C GLU A 175 -16.93 -25.58 0.93
N ASN A 176 -16.65 -26.15 -0.25
CA ASN A 176 -16.11 -27.50 -0.38
C ASN A 176 -14.57 -27.54 -0.42
N SER A 177 -13.89 -26.39 -0.47
CA SER A 177 -12.44 -26.32 -0.66
C SER A 177 -11.66 -27.04 0.42
N ALA A 178 -12.12 -27.01 1.67
CA ALA A 178 -11.44 -27.70 2.77
C ALA A 178 -11.38 -29.21 2.53
N THR A 179 -12.51 -29.83 2.16
CA THR A 179 -12.60 -31.27 1.91
C THR A 179 -11.73 -31.69 0.73
N VAL A 180 -11.86 -31.02 -0.42
CA VAL A 180 -11.08 -31.39 -1.62
C VAL A 180 -9.58 -31.11 -1.46
N PHE A 181 -9.21 -30.10 -0.66
CA PHE A 181 -7.81 -29.84 -0.34
C PHE A 181 -7.24 -30.93 0.58
N GLN A 182 -8.01 -31.38 1.57
CA GLN A 182 -7.62 -32.50 2.43
C GLN A 182 -7.47 -33.80 1.63
N GLU A 183 -8.36 -34.08 0.69
CA GLU A 183 -8.23 -35.20 -0.25
C GLU A 183 -6.96 -35.07 -1.10
N ALA A 184 -6.65 -33.88 -1.62
CA ALA A 184 -5.43 -33.64 -2.38
C ALA A 184 -4.15 -33.81 -1.56
N LEU A 185 -4.16 -33.52 -0.25
CA LEU A 185 -3.04 -33.81 0.66
C LEU A 185 -2.78 -35.31 0.80
N THR A 186 -3.80 -36.15 0.56
CA THR A 186 -3.68 -37.61 0.54
C THR A 186 -3.35 -38.18 -0.84
N SER A 187 -3.18 -37.34 -1.85
CA SER A 187 -2.79 -37.80 -3.18
C SER A 187 -1.39 -38.43 -3.16
N PRO A 188 -1.12 -39.45 -4.00
CA PRO A 188 0.17 -40.12 -4.00
C PRO A 188 1.37 -39.17 -4.23
N SER A 189 1.20 -38.14 -5.07
CA SER A 189 2.27 -37.18 -5.35
C SER A 189 2.59 -36.28 -4.16
N VAL A 190 1.55 -35.79 -3.46
CA VAL A 190 1.72 -34.92 -2.30
C VAL A 190 2.22 -35.71 -1.10
N ILE A 191 1.72 -36.94 -0.87
CA ILE A 191 2.23 -37.85 0.17
C ILE A 191 3.72 -38.15 -0.04
N ALA A 192 4.16 -38.37 -1.28
CA ALA A 192 5.57 -38.62 -1.56
C ALA A 192 6.44 -37.42 -1.15
N LYS A 193 6.00 -36.18 -1.41
CA LYS A 193 6.71 -34.96 -1.00
C LYS A 193 6.67 -34.73 0.50
N ILE A 194 5.54 -34.99 1.16
CA ILE A 194 5.44 -34.95 2.62
C ILE A 194 6.42 -35.97 3.22
N SER A 195 6.48 -37.18 2.68
CA SER A 195 7.40 -38.22 3.17
C SER A 195 8.86 -37.83 2.99
N ASP A 196 9.25 -37.31 1.81
CA ASP A 196 10.60 -36.76 1.58
C ASP A 196 10.94 -35.62 2.56
N PHE A 197 9.98 -34.74 2.83
CA PHE A 197 10.14 -33.66 3.78
C PHE A 197 10.38 -34.17 5.20
N MET A 198 9.59 -35.15 5.65
CA MET A 198 9.70 -35.74 6.99
C MET A 198 10.97 -36.57 7.18
N LEU A 199 11.48 -37.21 6.14
CA LEU A 199 12.72 -38.00 6.19
C LEU A 199 13.98 -37.14 6.37
N LYS A 200 13.96 -35.86 5.96
CA LYS A 200 15.07 -34.90 6.12
C LYS A 200 15.13 -34.28 7.52
N GLY A 201 14.51 -34.90 8.52
CA GLY A 201 14.07 -34.38 9.82
C GLY A 201 15.05 -33.69 10.78
N HIS A 202 16.12 -33.06 10.30
CA HIS A 202 17.03 -32.24 11.10
C HIS A 202 17.36 -30.92 10.40
N PHE A 203 16.53 -29.90 10.63
CA PHE A 203 16.81 -28.52 10.23
C PHE A 203 17.50 -27.81 11.39
N THR A 204 18.83 -27.77 11.38
CA THR A 204 19.64 -27.24 12.51
C THR A 204 20.25 -25.87 12.23
N SER A 205 20.30 -25.47 10.95
CA SER A 205 20.82 -24.18 10.52
C SER A 205 19.72 -23.26 9.96
N LYS A 206 20.01 -21.96 9.89
CA LYS A 206 19.13 -20.97 9.24
C LYS A 206 18.91 -21.26 7.75
N ILE A 207 19.92 -21.82 7.09
CA ILE A 207 19.83 -22.22 5.67
C ILE A 207 18.82 -23.37 5.56
N ASP A 208 18.89 -24.34 6.46
CA ASP A 208 17.99 -25.50 6.50
C ASP A 208 16.53 -25.08 6.74
N ILE A 209 16.30 -24.08 7.60
CA ILE A 209 14.95 -23.54 7.89
C ILE A 209 14.34 -22.89 6.65
N ASN A 210 15.11 -22.09 5.91
CA ASN A 210 14.62 -21.46 4.68
C ASN A 210 14.29 -22.51 3.62
N GLU A 211 15.14 -23.52 3.46
CA GLU A 211 14.89 -24.62 2.53
C GLU A 211 13.66 -25.44 2.94
N ALA A 212 13.47 -25.68 4.24
CA ALA A 212 12.28 -26.33 4.78
C ALA A 212 11.01 -25.52 4.48
N SER A 213 11.06 -24.20 4.68
CA SER A 213 9.93 -23.31 4.37
C SER A 213 9.56 -23.40 2.90
N VAL A 214 10.54 -23.36 1.99
CA VAL A 214 10.29 -23.46 0.53
C VAL A 214 9.66 -24.81 0.18
N LYS A 215 10.17 -25.91 0.72
CA LYS A 215 9.60 -27.25 0.49
C LYS A 215 8.18 -27.37 1.00
N LEU A 216 7.90 -26.88 2.20
CA LEU A 216 6.57 -26.91 2.79
C LEU A 216 5.59 -26.05 1.98
N THR A 217 6.00 -24.85 1.55
CA THR A 217 5.20 -24.01 0.65
C THR A 217 4.87 -24.74 -0.65
N ASN A 218 5.83 -25.44 -1.26
CA ASN A 218 5.61 -26.19 -2.49
C ASN A 218 4.63 -27.37 -2.31
N ILE A 219 4.64 -28.03 -1.16
CA ILE A 219 3.66 -29.08 -0.81
C ILE A 219 2.25 -28.48 -0.79
N PHE A 220 2.06 -27.33 -0.13
CA PHE A 220 0.75 -26.68 -0.08
C PHE A 220 0.29 -26.14 -1.44
N ILE A 221 1.21 -25.59 -2.25
CA ILE A 221 0.91 -25.12 -3.61
C ILE A 221 0.43 -26.29 -4.47
N GLU A 222 1.11 -27.45 -4.42
CA GLU A 222 0.68 -28.60 -5.22
C GLU A 222 -0.71 -29.12 -4.79
N ALA A 223 -0.95 -29.24 -3.49
CA ALA A 223 -2.28 -29.61 -2.99
C ALA A 223 -3.35 -28.59 -3.45
N ALA A 224 -3.02 -27.29 -3.46
CA ALA A 224 -3.89 -26.24 -3.95
C ALA A 224 -4.15 -26.35 -5.46
N GLU A 225 -3.13 -26.67 -6.26
CA GLU A 225 -3.28 -26.84 -7.70
C GLU A 225 -4.17 -28.01 -8.10
N GLN A 226 -4.17 -29.08 -7.30
CA GLN A 226 -5.02 -30.25 -7.54
C GLN A 226 -6.48 -30.03 -7.13
N SER A 227 -6.74 -29.14 -6.17
CA SER A 227 -8.05 -29.07 -5.51
C SER A 227 -8.78 -27.72 -5.61
N LEU A 228 -8.06 -26.62 -5.84
CA LEU A 228 -8.62 -25.27 -5.74
C LEU A 228 -8.70 -24.57 -7.10
N LYS A 229 -9.75 -23.77 -7.27
CA LYS A 229 -9.94 -22.96 -8.47
C LYS A 229 -8.92 -21.81 -8.49
N LYS A 230 -8.15 -21.72 -9.58
CA LYS A 230 -7.25 -20.57 -9.84
C LYS A 230 -8.07 -19.32 -10.17
N THR A 231 -7.69 -18.20 -9.58
CA THR A 231 -8.25 -16.89 -9.90
C THR A 231 -7.43 -16.26 -11.03
N LEU A 232 -8.05 -15.98 -12.17
CA LEU A 232 -7.40 -15.28 -13.27
C LEU A 232 -7.24 -13.80 -12.91
N ASN A 233 -5.99 -13.33 -12.85
CA ASN A 233 -5.71 -11.90 -12.72
C ASN A 233 -5.95 -11.21 -14.06
N ILE A 234 -7.16 -10.72 -14.30
CA ILE A 234 -7.42 -9.84 -15.45
C ILE A 234 -6.83 -8.46 -15.10
N ARG A 235 -5.59 -8.20 -15.52
CA ARG A 235 -5.02 -6.84 -15.46
C ARG A 235 -5.70 -5.97 -16.51
N LYS A 236 -6.62 -5.10 -16.09
CA LYS A 236 -7.05 -3.96 -16.92
C LYS A 236 -5.94 -2.89 -16.85
N ARG A 237 -5.22 -2.68 -17.95
CA ARG A 237 -4.32 -1.52 -18.10
C ARG A 237 -5.19 -0.28 -18.28
N ASN A 238 -5.29 0.54 -17.23
CA ASN A 238 -5.81 1.91 -17.33
C ASN A 238 -4.66 2.88 -17.06
N THR A 239 -4.36 3.73 -18.03
CA THR A 239 -3.50 4.91 -17.88
C THR A 239 -4.28 6.02 -17.19
N LYS A 240 -4.40 5.99 -15.86
CA LYS A 240 -4.91 7.13 -15.07
C LYS A 240 -4.26 7.20 -13.69
N ILE A 241 -4.24 8.44 -13.18
CA ILE A 241 -3.77 8.93 -11.89
C ILE A 241 -4.15 7.93 -10.77
N SER A 242 -3.17 7.56 -9.94
CA SER A 242 -3.37 6.57 -8.89
C SER A 242 -3.79 7.25 -7.60
N LEU A 243 -4.89 6.77 -7.01
CA LEU A 243 -5.29 7.11 -5.64
C LEU A 243 -5.09 5.87 -4.80
N THR A 244 -4.70 6.07 -3.55
CA THR A 244 -4.63 4.98 -2.58
C THR A 244 -5.39 5.45 -1.36
N LEU A 245 -6.52 4.81 -1.07
CA LEU A 245 -7.31 5.09 0.12
C LEU A 245 -6.89 4.11 1.22
N ILE A 246 -6.16 4.60 2.22
CA ILE A 246 -5.72 3.80 3.36
C ILE A 246 -6.83 3.84 4.40
N CYS A 247 -7.45 2.70 4.70
CA CYS A 247 -8.45 2.62 5.76
C CYS A 247 -7.79 2.24 7.09
N THR A 248 -8.18 2.88 8.18
CA THR A 248 -7.80 2.45 9.53
C THR A 248 -9.05 1.95 10.23
N GLN A 249 -9.04 0.70 10.69
CA GLN A 249 -10.13 0.08 11.47
C GLN A 249 -9.77 0.05 12.95
#